data_AF-A0A2S7IQP2-F1
#
_entry.id   AF-A0A2S7IQP2-F1
#
_cell.length_a   1.000
_cell.length_b   1.000
_cell.length_c   1.000
_cell.angle_alpha   90.00
_cell.angle_beta   90.00
_cell.angle_gamma   90.00
#
_symmetry.space_group_name_H-M   'P 1'
#
loop_
_entity.id
_entity.type
_entity.pdbx_description
1 polymer ?
#
loop_
_entity_poly.entity_id
_entity_poly.type
_entity_poly.pdbx_seq_one_letter_code
_entity_poly.pdbx_strand_id
1 'polypeptide(L)'
;MERELDDILHCPCPSCGAQLQYSAEKEAMTCNHCGYTEKLTLGNDRIEELDFNRARTDTEHTVERRLFSCQRCGAKTVVNYDTPTISCGFCGSQNVNPEATKTRLFEPQGIVPFRISRNQASESFKKWIGQSIWAPNDLKNLARLDTLHGIYIPFWTYDVQTHSEWEGDAGTYYYETERVRDPNGNVRTQQVRRTRWWYRNGTYDQFFDDVLILASRQLPQQTIQGVYPFLLDQVVNYEPKVLLGWESEVYKVDPQEGFAVAKQQVDQRIESACADLLSDDTYRNLSVRTQYANQTFKHLILPLWICAYQYNGKTYQFLINGQTGSIDGKRPVSFWKVLLAVLAFLMLVFVLVTISGKKKRSNYGMTVPTMETPVVVKSTVSSLKFDVVSGMKKWVGEGSTVGG
;
A
#
# COMPACT_ATOMS: atom_id res chain seq x y z
N MET A 1 -21.77 24.69 26.51
CA MET A 1 -21.59 24.04 25.21
C MET A 1 -20.66 24.79 24.25
N GLU A 2 -21.04 25.88 23.55
CA GLU A 2 -20.08 26.58 22.64
C GLU A 2 -18.83 27.10 23.38
N ARG A 3 -18.99 27.71 24.57
CA ARG A 3 -17.87 28.14 25.42
C ARG A 3 -17.00 27.00 25.98
N GLU A 4 -17.60 25.84 26.29
CA GLU A 4 -16.85 24.66 26.75
C GLU A 4 -16.02 24.05 25.63
N LEU A 5 -16.54 24.01 24.41
CA LEU A 5 -15.81 23.50 23.26
C LEU A 5 -14.66 24.45 22.87
N ASP A 6 -14.89 25.76 22.96
CA ASP A 6 -13.84 26.78 22.77
C ASP A 6 -12.73 26.68 23.83
N ASP A 7 -13.09 26.49 25.11
CA ASP A 7 -12.12 26.31 26.20
C ASP A 7 -11.31 25.00 26.05
N ILE A 8 -11.93 23.92 25.57
CA ILE A 8 -11.23 22.65 25.26
C ILE A 8 -10.28 22.82 24.07
N LEU A 9 -10.65 23.60 23.05
CA LEU A 9 -9.82 23.87 21.87
C LEU A 9 -8.67 24.83 22.17
N HIS A 10 -8.86 25.77 23.10
CA HIS A 10 -7.80 26.70 23.50
C HIS A 10 -6.83 26.11 24.55
N CYS A 11 -7.31 25.19 25.40
CA CYS A 11 -6.55 24.45 26.41
C CYS A 11 -5.35 25.24 26.99
N PRO A 12 -5.60 26.34 27.72
CA PRO A 12 -4.56 27.23 28.20
C PRO A 12 -3.70 26.57 29.29
N CYS A 13 -2.40 26.84 29.24
CA CYS A 13 -1.44 26.35 30.22
C CYS A 13 -1.71 26.96 31.60
N PRO A 14 -1.84 26.16 32.67
CA PRO A 14 -2.10 26.67 34.01
C PRO A 14 -0.95 27.52 34.58
N SER A 15 0.27 27.37 34.06
CA SER A 15 1.44 28.12 34.53
C SER A 15 1.64 29.47 33.84
N CYS A 16 1.29 29.60 32.55
CA CYS A 16 1.62 30.82 31.79
C CYS A 16 0.54 31.27 30.80
N GLY A 17 -0.60 30.57 30.70
CA GLY A 17 -1.72 30.92 29.81
C GLY A 17 -1.51 30.61 28.32
N ALA A 18 -0.33 30.17 27.88
CA ALA A 18 -0.10 29.77 26.49
C ALA A 18 -0.84 28.46 26.16
N GLN A 19 -1.23 28.25 24.90
CA GLN A 19 -1.92 27.02 24.48
C GLN A 19 -1.05 25.77 24.67
N LEU A 20 -1.63 24.74 25.29
CA LEU A 20 -1.01 23.42 25.41
C LEU A 20 -1.11 22.65 24.09
N GLN A 21 -0.14 21.78 23.83
CA GLN A 21 -0.10 20.88 22.68
C GLN A 21 0.22 19.46 23.14
N TYR A 22 -0.35 18.47 22.47
CA TYR A 22 -0.01 17.08 22.70
C TYR A 22 1.38 16.77 22.14
N SER A 23 2.30 16.32 22.99
CA SER A 23 3.64 15.87 22.60
C SER A 23 3.68 14.36 22.44
N ALA A 24 4.03 13.91 21.23
CA ALA A 24 4.25 12.50 20.94
C ALA A 24 5.43 11.91 21.75
N GLU A 25 6.46 12.72 22.01
CA GLU A 25 7.68 12.28 22.71
C GLU A 25 7.42 12.03 24.21
N LYS A 26 6.57 12.87 24.83
CA LYS A 26 6.23 12.75 26.25
C LYS A 26 4.91 12.04 26.50
N GLU A 27 4.15 11.73 25.45
CA GLU A 27 2.78 11.20 25.50
C GLU A 27 1.88 11.99 26.48
N ALA A 28 2.00 13.32 26.40
CA ALA A 28 1.47 14.24 27.41
C ALA A 28 1.12 15.60 26.79
N MET A 29 0.26 16.36 27.47
CA MET A 29 0.03 17.77 27.15
C MET A 29 1.25 18.58 27.61
N THR A 30 1.77 19.42 26.72
CA THR A 30 2.99 20.19 26.95
C THR A 30 2.82 21.64 26.53
N CYS A 31 3.44 22.54 27.28
CA CYS A 31 3.52 23.95 26.95
C CYS A 31 4.87 24.27 26.30
N ASN A 32 4.88 24.63 25.02
CA ASN A 32 6.11 25.02 24.32
C ASN A 32 6.72 26.34 24.82
N HIS A 33 5.94 27.17 25.54
CA HIS A 33 6.41 28.45 26.09
C HIS A 33 7.16 28.32 27.42
N CYS A 34 6.57 27.69 28.45
CA CYS A 34 7.17 27.58 29.79
C CYS A 34 7.67 26.18 30.17
N GLY A 35 7.40 25.15 29.36
CA GLY A 35 7.82 23.77 29.63
C GLY A 35 6.89 22.94 30.53
N TYR A 36 5.76 23.50 30.97
CA TYR A 36 4.73 22.75 31.72
C TYR A 36 4.35 21.46 30.99
N THR A 37 4.18 20.36 31.74
CA THR A 37 3.80 19.04 31.20
C THR A 37 2.76 18.39 32.11
N GLU A 38 1.69 17.88 31.51
CA GLU A 38 0.59 17.20 32.19
C GLU A 38 0.27 15.89 31.46
N LYS A 39 0.29 14.76 32.19
CA LYS A 39 0.00 13.46 31.61
C LYS A 39 -1.49 13.35 31.28
N LEU A 40 -1.80 12.96 30.05
CA LEU A 40 -3.18 12.72 29.63
C LEU A 40 -3.54 11.26 29.94
N THR A 41 -4.62 11.05 30.69
CA THR A 41 -5.14 9.69 30.94
C THR A 41 -6.15 9.36 29.86
N LEU A 42 -5.79 8.43 28.99
CA LEU A 42 -6.61 8.01 27.85
C LEU A 42 -7.07 6.57 28.09
N GLY A 43 -8.37 6.38 28.33
CA GLY A 43 -9.01 5.06 28.40
C GLY A 43 -9.49 4.60 27.02
N ASN A 44 -10.00 3.37 26.93
CA ASN A 44 -10.58 2.77 25.72
C ASN A 44 -12.04 2.27 25.95
N ASP A 45 -12.65 2.72 27.03
CA ASP A 45 -13.94 2.29 27.56
C ASP A 45 -15.17 2.91 26.86
N ARG A 46 -14.97 3.90 25.98
CA ARG A 46 -16.06 4.64 25.30
C ARG A 46 -16.08 4.38 23.78
N ILE A 47 -15.28 3.45 23.28
CA ILE A 47 -15.25 3.11 21.86
C ILE A 47 -16.46 2.22 21.57
N GLU A 48 -17.47 2.79 20.93
CA GLU A 48 -18.68 2.09 20.53
C GLU A 48 -18.70 1.79 19.02
N GLU A 49 -19.14 0.58 18.70
CA GLU A 49 -19.38 0.14 17.34
C GLU A 49 -20.82 0.44 16.92
N LEU A 50 -20.96 1.06 15.76
CA LEU A 50 -22.23 1.50 15.23
C LEU A 50 -22.79 0.44 14.28
N ASP A 51 -24.11 0.23 14.33
CA ASP A 51 -24.80 -0.64 13.37
C ASP A 51 -24.69 -0.06 11.95
N PHE A 52 -24.14 -0.85 11.03
CA PHE A 52 -23.92 -0.45 9.64
C PHE A 52 -25.21 0.00 8.94
N ASN A 53 -26.37 -0.59 9.26
CA ASN A 53 -27.65 -0.22 8.65
C ASN A 53 -28.11 1.18 9.05
N ARG A 54 -27.64 1.69 10.20
CA ARG A 54 -28.00 3.02 10.72
C ARG A 54 -27.08 4.14 10.22
N ALA A 55 -25.98 3.80 9.52
CA ALA A 55 -24.93 4.73 9.13
C ALA A 55 -25.41 5.97 8.33
N ARG A 56 -26.53 5.89 7.59
CA ARG A 56 -27.05 7.05 6.81
C ARG A 56 -27.96 7.99 7.62
N THR A 57 -28.54 7.49 8.69
CA THR A 57 -29.58 8.19 9.48
C THR A 57 -29.06 8.62 10.84
N ASP A 58 -27.84 8.21 11.19
CA ASP A 58 -27.22 8.54 12.46
C ASP A 58 -26.82 10.02 12.50
N THR A 59 -27.50 10.74 13.39
CA THR A 59 -27.22 12.16 13.66
C THR A 59 -26.65 12.36 15.05
N GLU A 60 -26.71 11.35 15.91
CA GLU A 60 -26.26 11.41 17.31
C GLU A 60 -24.73 11.44 17.36
N HIS A 61 -24.06 10.73 16.47
CA HIS A 61 -22.60 10.65 16.40
C HIS A 61 -21.97 11.70 15.48
N THR A 62 -22.69 12.78 15.16
CA THR A 62 -22.21 13.81 14.24
C THR A 62 -22.00 15.17 14.89
N VAL A 63 -20.87 15.81 14.60
CA VAL A 63 -20.47 17.12 15.14
C VAL A 63 -20.21 18.12 14.01
N GLU A 64 -20.53 19.39 14.24
CA GLU A 64 -20.22 20.47 13.31
C GLU A 64 -18.76 20.92 13.47
N ARG A 65 -17.98 20.87 12.39
CA ARG A 65 -16.58 21.30 12.37
C ARG A 65 -16.33 22.27 11.21
N ARG A 66 -15.30 23.11 11.36
CA ARG A 66 -14.84 24.01 10.31
C ARG A 66 -13.73 23.35 9.49
N LEU A 67 -13.93 23.30 8.18
CA LEU A 67 -13.03 22.58 7.27
C LEU A 67 -12.33 23.53 6.31
N PHE A 68 -11.02 23.43 6.25
CA PHE A 68 -10.24 24.02 5.17
C PHE A 68 -10.17 23.05 3.99
N SER A 69 -10.37 23.56 2.77
CA SER A 69 -10.22 22.80 1.53
C SER A 69 -9.01 23.31 0.74
N CYS A 70 -8.02 22.45 0.51
CA CYS A 70 -6.84 22.81 -0.28
C CYS A 70 -7.22 22.98 -1.75
N GLN A 71 -6.98 24.16 -2.33
CA GLN A 71 -7.29 24.45 -3.73
C GLN A 71 -6.41 23.67 -4.73
N ARG A 72 -5.25 23.15 -4.29
CA ARG A 72 -4.30 22.43 -5.17
C ARG A 72 -4.56 20.94 -5.28
N CYS A 73 -4.81 20.24 -4.16
CA CYS A 73 -5.03 18.78 -4.14
C CYS A 73 -6.43 18.37 -3.70
N GLY A 74 -7.24 19.32 -3.22
CA GLY A 74 -8.59 19.09 -2.74
C GLY A 74 -8.66 18.48 -1.34
N ALA A 75 -7.55 18.22 -0.65
CA ALA A 75 -7.54 17.71 0.72
C ALA A 75 -8.38 18.58 1.66
N LYS A 76 -9.12 17.94 2.57
CA LYS A 76 -9.95 18.62 3.56
C LYS A 76 -9.40 18.34 4.96
N THR A 77 -9.09 19.38 5.70
CA THR A 77 -8.51 19.29 7.05
C THR A 77 -9.36 20.08 8.03
N VAL A 78 -9.50 19.57 9.25
CA VAL A 78 -10.16 20.31 10.34
C VAL A 78 -9.24 21.46 10.76
N VAL A 79 -9.80 22.66 10.91
CA VAL A 79 -9.04 23.87 11.29
C VAL A 79 -9.63 24.57 12.50
N ASN A 80 -8.73 25.10 13.33
CA ASN A 80 -9.09 25.98 14.44
C ASN A 80 -9.19 27.43 13.95
N TYR A 81 -9.96 28.25 14.67
CA TYR A 81 -10.44 29.56 14.25
C TYR A 81 -9.33 30.59 13.98
N ASP A 82 -8.13 30.39 14.52
CA ASP A 82 -7.10 31.45 14.62
C ASP A 82 -5.85 31.21 13.77
N THR A 83 -5.91 30.37 12.72
CA THR A 83 -4.72 30.03 11.93
C THR A 83 -4.60 30.91 10.68
N PRO A 84 -3.70 31.91 10.64
CA PRO A 84 -3.56 32.82 9.49
C PRO A 84 -2.94 32.14 8.26
N THR A 85 -2.18 31.06 8.46
CA THR A 85 -1.47 30.35 7.38
C THR A 85 -1.49 28.84 7.64
N ILE A 86 -1.88 28.06 6.62
CA ILE A 86 -1.90 26.58 6.67
C ILE A 86 -1.04 26.02 5.54
N SER A 87 -0.16 25.08 5.87
CA SER A 87 0.60 24.29 4.89
C SER A 87 -0.07 22.93 4.71
N CYS A 88 -0.50 22.61 3.49
CA CYS A 88 -1.15 21.33 3.22
C CYS A 88 -0.15 20.17 3.32
N GLY A 89 -0.35 19.25 4.28
CA GLY A 89 0.51 18.08 4.48
C GLY A 89 0.59 17.10 3.30
N PHE A 90 -0.40 17.09 2.40
CA PHE A 90 -0.45 16.16 1.27
C PHE A 90 0.38 16.61 0.05
N CYS A 91 0.34 17.91 -0.26
CA CYS A 91 0.96 18.45 -1.47
C CYS A 91 1.97 19.60 -1.22
N GLY A 92 2.13 20.02 0.04
CA GLY A 92 3.08 21.06 0.44
C GLY A 92 2.72 22.48 0.00
N SER A 93 1.46 22.76 -0.37
CA SER A 93 1.04 24.13 -0.71
C SER A 93 0.78 24.96 0.55
N GLN A 94 1.29 26.19 0.58
CA GLN A 94 0.96 27.17 1.63
C GLN A 94 -0.29 27.96 1.23
N ASN A 95 -1.22 28.14 2.17
CA ASN A 95 -2.47 28.87 2.00
C ASN A 95 -2.58 29.90 3.12
N VAL A 96 -2.96 31.13 2.78
CA VAL A 96 -3.10 32.25 3.72
C VAL A 96 -4.58 32.60 3.83
N ASN A 97 -5.07 32.88 5.05
CA ASN A 97 -6.48 33.14 5.36
C ASN A 97 -7.43 32.07 4.77
N PRO A 98 -7.28 30.81 5.19
CA PRO A 98 -8.09 29.72 4.68
C PRO A 98 -9.58 29.96 4.97
N GLU A 99 -10.42 30.02 3.93
CA GLU A 99 -11.86 29.98 4.10
C GLU A 99 -12.26 28.61 4.67
N ALA A 100 -12.91 28.62 5.82
CA ALA A 100 -13.34 27.41 6.50
C ALA A 100 -14.85 27.23 6.42
N THR A 101 -15.30 26.11 5.87
CA THR A 101 -16.74 25.79 5.73
C THR A 101 -17.22 24.95 6.91
N LYS A 102 -18.37 25.29 7.48
CA LYS A 102 -19.03 24.48 8.50
C LYS A 102 -19.62 23.23 7.86
N THR A 103 -19.21 22.06 8.34
CA THR A 103 -19.67 20.76 7.85
C THR A 103 -19.97 19.85 9.04
N ARG A 104 -21.07 19.10 8.98
CA ARG A 104 -21.41 18.06 9.95
C ARG A 104 -20.72 16.75 9.57
N LEU A 105 -19.99 16.16 10.50
CA LEU A 105 -19.15 14.97 10.29
C LEU A 105 -19.38 13.97 11.42
N PHE A 106 -19.22 12.68 11.14
CA PHE A 106 -19.06 11.66 12.18
C PHE A 106 -17.85 11.99 13.02
N GLU A 107 -18.05 12.06 14.33
CA GLU A 107 -16.94 12.21 15.27
C GLU A 107 -16.15 10.89 15.34
N PRO A 108 -14.81 10.92 15.37
CA PRO A 108 -14.04 9.70 15.60
C PRO A 108 -14.44 9.10 16.96
N GLN A 109 -14.69 7.78 16.99
CA GLN A 109 -14.87 7.07 18.27
C GLN A 109 -13.52 6.76 18.93
N GLY A 110 -12.49 6.54 18.11
CA GLY A 110 -11.16 6.18 18.59
C GLY A 110 -10.03 6.93 17.89
N ILE A 111 -8.91 7.04 18.60
CA ILE A 111 -7.66 7.62 18.12
C ILE A 111 -6.50 6.73 18.55
N VAL A 112 -5.50 6.58 17.68
CA VAL A 112 -4.18 6.09 18.10
C VAL A 112 -3.28 7.30 18.28
N PRO A 113 -2.82 7.64 19.50
CA PRO A 113 -1.99 8.83 19.69
C PRO A 113 -0.66 8.72 18.94
N PHE A 114 -0.14 9.85 18.44
CA PHE A 114 1.25 9.88 17.97
C PHE A 114 2.20 9.46 19.12
N ARG A 115 3.14 8.59 18.80
CA ARG A 115 4.25 8.16 19.68
C ARG A 115 5.61 8.48 19.08
N ILE A 116 5.71 8.44 17.75
CA ILE A 116 6.92 8.83 17.04
C ILE A 116 6.97 10.34 16.92
N SER A 117 7.95 10.96 17.55
CA SER A 117 8.17 12.41 17.50
C SER A 117 8.65 12.86 16.12
N ARG A 118 8.52 14.16 15.82
CA ARG A 118 9.02 14.75 14.56
C ARG A 118 10.50 14.46 14.33
N ASN A 119 11.30 14.52 15.41
CA ASN A 119 12.74 14.28 15.36
C ASN A 119 13.03 12.81 15.01
N GLN A 120 12.38 11.87 15.69
CA GLN A 120 12.51 10.43 15.42
C GLN A 120 12.07 10.08 14.00
N ALA A 121 10.93 10.62 13.55
CA ALA A 121 10.43 10.42 12.19
C ALA A 121 11.41 10.97 11.14
N SER A 122 12.01 12.14 11.41
CA SER A 122 13.01 12.73 10.52
C SER A 122 14.32 11.94 10.46
N GLU A 123 14.75 11.38 11.57
CA GLU A 123 15.93 10.49 11.61
C GLU A 123 15.67 9.20 10.85
N SER A 124 14.51 8.58 11.06
CA SER A 124 14.07 7.39 10.31
C SER A 124 14.02 7.66 8.81
N PHE A 125 13.50 8.82 8.40
CA PHE A 125 13.51 9.26 7.00
C PHE A 125 14.93 9.40 6.44
N LYS A 126 15.83 10.09 7.15
CA LYS A 126 17.23 10.25 6.74
C LYS A 126 17.93 8.90 6.58
N LYS A 127 17.70 7.98 7.53
CA LYS A 127 18.25 6.62 7.49
C LYS A 127 17.73 5.84 6.28
N TRP A 128 16.42 5.90 6.03
CA TRP A 128 15.79 5.20 4.91
C TRP A 128 16.26 5.71 3.54
N ILE A 129 16.40 7.04 3.37
CA ILE A 129 17.01 7.62 2.16
C ILE A 129 18.47 7.18 2.03
N GLY A 130 19.22 7.18 3.14
CA GLY A 130 20.63 6.83 3.19
C GLY A 130 20.94 5.41 2.71
N GLN A 131 20.01 4.47 2.91
CA GLN A 131 20.16 3.06 2.51
C GLN A 131 19.90 2.81 1.01
N SER A 132 19.42 3.82 0.27
CA SER A 132 19.15 3.65 -1.16
C SER A 132 20.42 3.72 -2.02
N ILE A 133 20.81 2.59 -2.61
CA ILE A 133 21.87 2.57 -3.63
C ILE A 133 21.48 3.36 -4.89
N TRP A 134 20.19 3.39 -5.24
CA TRP A 134 19.70 3.95 -6.50
C TRP A 134 19.28 5.41 -6.41
N ALA A 135 19.15 6.00 -5.21
CA ALA A 135 18.71 7.38 -5.07
C ALA A 135 19.81 8.39 -5.49
N PRO A 136 19.44 9.55 -6.06
CA PRO A 136 20.35 10.68 -6.25
C PRO A 136 21.04 11.11 -4.95
N ASN A 137 22.30 11.56 -5.03
CA ASN A 137 23.08 11.94 -3.83
C ASN A 137 22.59 13.24 -3.19
N ASP A 138 22.08 14.16 -4.00
CA ASP A 138 21.46 15.43 -3.61
C ASP A 138 20.13 15.25 -2.87
N LEU A 139 19.47 14.10 -3.01
CA LEU A 139 18.24 13.78 -2.27
C LEU A 139 18.47 13.80 -0.75
N LYS A 140 19.69 13.47 -0.29
CA LYS A 140 20.06 13.55 1.13
C LYS A 140 20.00 14.99 1.67
N ASN A 141 20.19 15.98 0.79
CA ASN A 141 20.15 17.41 1.16
C ASN A 141 18.73 17.98 1.16
N LEU A 142 17.76 17.28 0.54
CA LEU A 142 16.34 17.63 0.58
C LEU A 142 15.64 17.18 1.87
N ALA A 143 16.28 16.38 2.71
CA ALA A 143 15.74 15.92 3.99
C ALA A 143 15.78 17.02 5.08
N ARG A 144 15.16 18.17 4.79
CA ARG A 144 14.90 19.22 5.78
C ARG A 144 13.72 18.80 6.66
N LEU A 145 13.79 19.13 7.95
CA LEU A 145 12.75 18.79 8.94
C LEU A 145 11.39 19.44 8.64
N ASP A 146 11.41 20.54 7.89
CA ASP A 146 10.22 21.36 7.60
C ASP A 146 9.25 20.71 6.60
N THR A 147 9.69 19.70 5.86
CA THR A 147 8.85 19.00 4.87
C THR A 147 8.05 17.84 5.47
N LEU A 148 8.28 17.53 6.75
CA LEU A 148 7.59 16.44 7.44
C LEU A 148 6.36 16.98 8.18
N HIS A 149 5.19 16.49 7.79
CA HIS A 149 3.90 16.89 8.32
C HIS A 149 3.28 15.74 9.09
N GLY A 150 2.96 15.97 10.36
CA GLY A 150 2.23 15.01 11.19
C GLY A 150 0.73 15.23 11.03
N ILE A 151 0.01 14.20 10.60
CA ILE A 151 -1.42 14.27 10.35
C ILE A 151 -2.12 13.01 10.83
N TYR A 152 -3.29 13.19 11.43
CA TYR A 152 -4.23 12.11 11.69
C TYR A 152 -5.05 11.82 10.44
N ILE A 153 -5.02 10.57 10.00
CA ILE A 153 -5.69 10.11 8.80
C ILE A 153 -6.94 9.30 9.21
N PRO A 154 -8.09 9.55 8.56
CA PRO A 154 -9.33 8.88 8.88
C PRO A 154 -9.39 7.46 8.33
N PHE A 155 -9.88 6.54 9.15
CA PHE A 155 -10.16 5.15 8.81
C PHE A 155 -11.56 4.75 9.28
N TRP A 156 -12.12 3.80 8.57
CA TRP A 156 -13.24 3.00 9.04
C TRP A 156 -12.70 1.63 9.43
N THR A 157 -13.13 1.09 10.56
CA THR A 157 -13.04 -0.35 10.79
C THR A 157 -14.42 -0.96 10.71
N TYR A 158 -14.46 -2.19 10.22
CA TYR A 158 -15.70 -2.95 10.07
C TYR A 158 -15.53 -4.31 10.72
N ASP A 159 -16.54 -4.67 11.49
CA ASP A 159 -16.66 -5.99 12.06
C ASP A 159 -17.78 -6.71 11.33
N VAL A 160 -17.54 -7.97 10.99
CA VAL A 160 -18.51 -8.75 10.25
C VAL A 160 -18.40 -10.23 10.57
N GLN A 161 -19.54 -10.83 10.92
CA GLN A 161 -19.68 -12.27 10.99
C GLN A 161 -20.00 -12.82 9.61
N THR A 162 -19.26 -13.84 9.18
CA THR A 162 -19.47 -14.51 7.90
C THR A 162 -19.76 -15.99 8.08
N HIS A 163 -20.68 -16.49 7.27
CA HIS A 163 -20.95 -17.92 7.08
C HIS A 163 -20.85 -18.22 5.59
N SER A 164 -19.93 -19.10 5.21
CA SER A 164 -19.64 -19.41 3.81
C SER A 164 -19.88 -20.87 3.53
N GLU A 165 -20.60 -21.17 2.46
CA GLU A 165 -20.70 -22.51 1.88
C GLU A 165 -19.79 -22.58 0.66
N TRP A 166 -18.98 -23.63 0.56
CA TRP A 166 -18.08 -23.82 -0.57
C TRP A 166 -18.21 -25.21 -1.18
N GLU A 167 -17.96 -25.29 -2.48
CA GLU A 167 -17.92 -26.54 -3.24
C GLU A 167 -16.87 -26.47 -4.35
N GLY A 168 -16.32 -27.62 -4.75
CA GLY A 168 -15.38 -27.70 -5.86
C GLY A 168 -14.73 -29.08 -5.98
N ASP A 169 -13.74 -29.18 -6.87
CA ASP A 169 -12.99 -30.42 -7.09
C ASP A 169 -11.59 -30.32 -6.46
N ALA A 170 -11.25 -31.25 -5.58
CA ALA A 170 -9.89 -31.45 -5.10
C ALA A 170 -9.13 -32.37 -6.07
N GLY A 171 -7.86 -32.04 -6.32
CA GLY A 171 -7.01 -32.74 -7.26
C GLY A 171 -5.75 -33.30 -6.60
N THR A 172 -5.47 -34.57 -6.83
CA THR A 172 -4.26 -35.24 -6.32
C THR A 172 -3.44 -35.78 -7.46
N TYR A 173 -2.16 -35.44 -7.43
CA TYR A 173 -1.22 -35.84 -8.46
C TYR A 173 -0.84 -37.30 -8.30
N TYR A 174 -0.79 -37.98 -9.43
CA TYR A 174 -0.24 -39.32 -9.50
C TYR A 174 0.51 -39.50 -10.82
N TYR A 175 1.42 -40.45 -10.86
CA TYR A 175 2.31 -40.65 -12.01
C TYR A 175 1.99 -41.98 -12.68
N GLU A 176 1.78 -41.94 -13.99
CA GLU A 176 1.61 -43.12 -14.83
C GLU A 176 2.81 -43.23 -15.79
N THR A 177 3.22 -44.45 -16.09
CA THR A 177 4.30 -44.72 -17.05
C THR A 177 3.70 -44.88 -18.45
N GLU A 178 4.05 -43.97 -19.36
CA GLU A 178 3.60 -44.00 -20.75
C GLU A 178 4.77 -44.36 -21.69
N ARG A 179 4.49 -45.15 -22.74
CA ARG A 179 5.48 -45.50 -23.77
C ARG A 179 5.33 -44.55 -24.95
N VAL A 180 6.30 -43.66 -25.13
CA VAL A 180 6.35 -42.70 -26.23
C VAL A 180 7.35 -43.18 -27.27
N ARG A 181 7.00 -43.10 -28.56
CA ARG A 181 7.89 -43.46 -29.67
C ARG A 181 8.56 -42.20 -30.20
N ASP A 182 9.90 -42.18 -30.20
CA ASP A 182 10.69 -41.09 -30.77
C ASP A 182 10.53 -41.05 -32.32
N PRO A 183 10.84 -39.91 -32.98
CA PRO A 183 10.83 -39.81 -34.45
C PRO A 183 11.70 -40.84 -35.17
N ASN A 184 12.70 -41.40 -34.46
CA ASN A 184 13.61 -42.44 -34.95
C ASN A 184 13.09 -43.87 -34.71
N GLY A 185 11.85 -44.05 -34.24
CA GLY A 185 11.22 -45.36 -34.03
C GLY A 185 11.50 -46.06 -32.70
N ASN A 186 12.37 -45.50 -31.85
CA ASN A 186 12.70 -46.06 -30.53
C ASN A 186 11.58 -45.80 -29.51
N VAL A 187 11.24 -46.80 -28.69
CA VAL A 187 10.26 -46.66 -27.60
C VAL A 187 10.97 -46.23 -26.32
N ARG A 188 10.54 -45.10 -25.75
CA ARG A 188 10.99 -44.61 -24.45
C ARG A 188 9.84 -44.60 -23.46
N THR A 189 10.13 -44.95 -22.21
CA THR A 189 9.18 -44.80 -21.10
C THR A 189 9.33 -43.42 -20.48
N GLN A 190 8.23 -42.68 -20.35
CA GLN A 190 8.19 -41.40 -19.67
C GLN A 190 7.17 -41.47 -18.53
N GLN A 191 7.51 -40.88 -17.38
CA GLN A 191 6.54 -40.64 -16.31
C GLN A 191 5.70 -39.42 -16.68
N VAL A 192 4.39 -39.59 -16.76
CA VAL A 192 3.43 -38.52 -17.05
C VAL A 192 2.63 -38.23 -15.80
N ARG A 193 2.61 -36.97 -15.37
CA ARG A 193 1.78 -36.52 -14.24
C ARG A 193 0.32 -36.44 -14.68
N ARG A 194 -0.54 -37.17 -13.97
CA ARG A 194 -2.00 -37.11 -14.07
C ARG A 194 -2.58 -36.55 -12.77
N THR A 195 -3.83 -36.08 -12.82
CA THR A 195 -4.53 -35.56 -11.65
C THR A 195 -5.84 -36.30 -11.50
N ARG A 196 -6.07 -36.88 -10.32
CA ARG A 196 -7.35 -37.50 -9.95
C ARG A 196 -8.19 -36.43 -9.26
N TRP A 197 -9.43 -36.26 -9.72
CA TRP A 197 -10.36 -35.26 -9.19
C TRP A 197 -11.46 -35.92 -8.37
N TRP A 198 -11.82 -35.32 -7.23
CA TRP A 198 -13.02 -35.67 -6.48
C TRP A 198 -13.72 -34.42 -5.96
N TYR A 199 -15.04 -34.45 -6.01
CA TYR A 199 -15.88 -33.37 -5.51
C TYR A 199 -15.81 -33.31 -3.98
N ARG A 200 -15.72 -32.09 -3.43
CA ARG A 200 -15.84 -31.79 -2.01
C ARG A 200 -16.71 -30.56 -1.84
N ASN A 201 -17.38 -30.50 -0.70
CA ASN A 201 -18.05 -29.30 -0.23
C ASN A 201 -17.83 -29.17 1.28
N GLY A 202 -18.17 -28.00 1.80
CA GLY A 202 -18.10 -27.73 3.22
C GLY A 202 -18.58 -26.33 3.55
N THR A 203 -18.41 -25.97 4.81
CA THR A 203 -18.69 -24.63 5.31
C THR A 203 -17.42 -24.01 5.90
N TYR A 204 -17.41 -22.68 5.98
CA TYR A 204 -16.37 -21.90 6.61
C TYR A 204 -16.99 -20.69 7.29
N ASP A 205 -16.87 -20.66 8.61
CA ASP A 205 -17.35 -19.57 9.47
C ASP A 205 -16.17 -18.75 9.96
N GLN A 206 -16.24 -17.44 9.81
CA GLN A 206 -15.20 -16.53 10.30
C GLN A 206 -15.80 -15.20 10.75
N PHE A 207 -15.39 -14.78 11.95
CA PHE A 207 -15.55 -13.40 12.40
C PHE A 207 -14.35 -12.58 11.95
N PHE A 208 -14.61 -11.47 11.28
CA PHE A 208 -13.59 -10.48 10.94
C PHE A 208 -13.77 -9.31 11.89
N ASP A 209 -12.79 -9.13 12.78
CA ASP A 209 -12.67 -8.03 13.71
C ASP A 209 -11.74 -6.96 13.09
N ASP A 210 -12.18 -5.72 13.11
CA ASP A 210 -11.40 -4.54 12.71
C ASP A 210 -10.82 -4.60 11.29
N VAL A 211 -11.66 -4.84 10.28
CA VAL A 211 -11.26 -4.70 8.87
C VAL A 211 -11.00 -3.23 8.57
N LEU A 212 -9.73 -2.84 8.61
CA LEU A 212 -9.28 -1.45 8.51
C LEU A 212 -9.26 -0.92 7.06
N ILE A 213 -10.08 0.09 6.79
CA ILE A 213 -10.22 0.74 5.47
C ILE A 213 -9.89 2.22 5.58
N LEU A 214 -8.98 2.69 4.72
CA LEU A 214 -8.63 4.10 4.64
C LEU A 214 -9.83 4.91 4.14
N ALA A 215 -10.22 5.94 4.89
CA ALA A 215 -11.33 6.80 4.53
C ALA A 215 -10.88 8.08 3.78
N SER A 216 -9.62 8.14 3.36
CA SER A 216 -9.01 9.22 2.58
C SER A 216 -8.99 8.92 1.09
N ARG A 217 -9.19 9.95 0.26
CA ARG A 217 -8.93 9.88 -1.20
C ARG A 217 -7.61 10.55 -1.61
N GLN A 218 -6.83 11.06 -0.64
CA GLN A 218 -5.54 11.71 -0.92
C GLN A 218 -4.39 10.71 -1.00
N LEU A 219 -4.55 9.56 -0.35
CA LEU A 219 -3.57 8.47 -0.37
C LEU A 219 -4.22 7.21 -0.96
N PRO A 220 -3.62 6.57 -1.98
CA PRO A 220 -4.10 5.27 -2.46
C PRO A 220 -3.95 4.19 -1.36
N GLN A 221 -4.90 3.25 -1.28
CA GLN A 221 -4.88 2.14 -0.32
C GLN A 221 -3.56 1.34 -0.38
N GLN A 222 -2.98 1.11 -1.56
CA GLN A 222 -1.70 0.39 -1.66
C GLN A 222 -0.52 1.17 -1.09
N THR A 223 -0.60 2.51 -1.06
CA THR A 223 0.48 3.35 -0.51
C THR A 223 0.47 3.28 1.01
N ILE A 224 -0.71 3.24 1.64
CA ILE A 224 -0.80 3.13 3.10
C ILE A 224 -0.40 1.72 3.57
N GLN A 225 -0.63 0.67 2.79
CA GLN A 225 -0.22 -0.71 3.12
C GLN A 225 1.28 -0.84 3.44
N GLY A 226 2.14 -0.01 2.83
CA GLY A 226 3.58 0.00 3.09
C GLY A 226 3.98 0.41 4.51
N VAL A 227 3.10 1.09 5.24
CA VAL A 227 3.36 1.55 6.63
C VAL A 227 2.56 0.78 7.69
N TYR A 228 1.93 -0.33 7.31
CA TYR A 228 1.34 -1.27 8.27
C TYR A 228 2.46 -1.98 9.08
N PRO A 229 2.12 -2.57 10.25
CA PRO A 229 0.79 -2.60 10.88
C PRO A 229 0.49 -1.32 11.68
N PHE A 230 -0.79 -0.95 11.74
CA PHE A 230 -1.33 -0.11 12.81
C PHE A 230 -1.77 -1.03 13.94
N LEU A 231 -1.36 -0.73 15.18
CA LEU A 231 -1.64 -1.56 16.35
C LEU A 231 -2.95 -1.06 16.97
N LEU A 232 -4.06 -1.70 16.57
CA LEU A 232 -5.43 -1.28 16.92
C LEU A 232 -5.79 -1.59 18.38
N ASP A 233 -5.06 -2.51 19.03
CA ASP A 233 -5.11 -2.76 20.47
C ASP A 233 -4.71 -1.54 21.32
N GLN A 234 -4.09 -0.54 20.69
CA GLN A 234 -3.67 0.71 21.33
C GLN A 234 -4.57 1.90 20.98
N VAL A 235 -5.71 1.65 20.34
CA VAL A 235 -6.75 2.67 20.14
C VAL A 235 -7.29 3.06 21.52
N VAL A 236 -7.36 4.36 21.75
CA VAL A 236 -7.98 4.96 22.93
C VAL A 236 -9.17 5.79 22.49
N ASN A 237 -10.01 6.15 23.45
CA ASN A 237 -11.14 7.04 23.23
C ASN A 237 -10.68 8.31 22.53
N TYR A 238 -11.47 8.78 21.56
CA TYR A 238 -11.23 10.09 20.97
C TYR A 238 -11.24 11.19 22.04
N GLU A 239 -10.16 11.96 22.08
CA GLU A 239 -9.98 13.08 22.99
C GLU A 239 -9.45 14.28 22.18
N PRO A 240 -10.25 15.34 21.98
CA PRO A 240 -9.88 16.49 21.18
C PRO A 240 -8.55 17.14 21.59
N LYS A 241 -8.16 17.07 22.87
CA LYS A 241 -6.86 17.58 23.35
C LYS A 241 -5.66 16.93 22.66
N VAL A 242 -5.78 15.67 22.22
CA VAL A 242 -4.72 14.95 21.50
C VAL A 242 -4.46 15.52 20.10
N LEU A 243 -5.44 16.24 19.54
CA LEU A 243 -5.28 16.95 18.25
C LEU A 243 -4.58 18.31 18.39
N LEU A 244 -4.37 18.82 19.61
CA LEU A 244 -3.73 20.13 19.80
C LEU A 244 -2.26 20.06 19.37
N GLY A 245 -1.93 20.81 18.31
CA GLY A 245 -0.61 20.77 17.66
C GLY A 245 -0.49 19.79 16.48
N TRP A 246 -1.58 19.12 16.11
CA TRP A 246 -1.63 18.15 15.02
C TRP A 246 -2.74 18.47 14.02
N GLU A 247 -2.50 18.15 12.74
CA GLU A 247 -3.54 18.23 11.71
C GLU A 247 -4.37 16.94 11.71
N SER A 248 -5.64 17.03 11.30
CA SER A 248 -6.50 15.86 11.06
C SER A 248 -7.22 16.01 9.73
N GLU A 249 -7.03 15.05 8.83
CA GLU A 249 -7.80 14.97 7.60
C GLU A 249 -9.25 14.55 7.92
N VAL A 250 -10.19 15.03 7.12
CA VAL A 250 -11.59 14.59 7.12
C VAL A 250 -11.79 13.50 6.08
N TYR A 251 -12.55 12.46 6.45
CA TYR A 251 -12.90 11.38 5.54
C TYR A 251 -13.63 11.88 4.29
N LYS A 252 -13.36 11.22 3.17
CA LYS A 252 -14.02 11.45 1.86
C LYS A 252 -14.74 10.21 1.34
N VAL A 253 -14.47 9.07 1.95
CA VAL A 253 -15.15 7.80 1.72
C VAL A 253 -16.17 7.65 2.83
N ASP A 254 -17.45 7.53 2.47
CA ASP A 254 -18.50 7.27 3.44
C ASP A 254 -18.46 5.81 3.95
N PRO A 255 -19.16 5.49 5.05
CA PRO A 255 -19.16 4.13 5.58
C PRO A 255 -19.63 3.07 4.59
N GLN A 256 -20.57 3.38 3.69
CA GLN A 256 -21.09 2.39 2.73
C GLN A 256 -20.08 2.07 1.63
N GLU A 257 -19.43 3.10 1.08
CA GLU A 257 -18.33 2.97 0.13
C GLU A 257 -17.16 2.22 0.76
N GLY A 258 -16.81 2.54 2.01
CA GLY A 258 -15.76 1.85 2.75
C GLY A 258 -16.07 0.37 2.99
N PHE A 259 -17.32 0.05 3.37
CA PHE A 259 -17.75 -1.33 3.57
C PHE A 259 -17.71 -2.16 2.29
N ALA A 260 -18.03 -1.58 1.13
CA ALA A 260 -17.89 -2.28 -0.15
C ALA A 260 -16.44 -2.72 -0.41
N VAL A 261 -15.45 -1.88 -0.04
CA VAL A 261 -14.03 -2.22 -0.12
C VAL A 261 -13.64 -3.26 0.94
N ALA A 262 -14.17 -3.15 2.17
CA ALA A 262 -13.96 -4.14 3.23
C ALA A 262 -14.45 -5.53 2.81
N LYS A 263 -15.66 -5.58 2.24
CA LYS A 263 -16.27 -6.80 1.73
C LYS A 263 -15.38 -7.47 0.68
N GLN A 264 -14.83 -6.72 -0.28
CA GLN A 264 -13.91 -7.30 -1.27
C GLN A 264 -12.67 -7.93 -0.61
N GLN A 265 -12.11 -7.32 0.44
CA GLN A 265 -10.96 -7.90 1.15
C GLN A 265 -11.35 -9.15 1.96
N VAL A 266 -12.52 -9.12 2.60
CA VAL A 266 -13.09 -10.26 3.32
C VAL A 266 -13.32 -11.43 2.37
N ASP A 267 -13.94 -11.18 1.22
CA ASP A 267 -14.26 -12.19 0.21
C ASP A 267 -13.00 -12.87 -0.32
N GLN A 268 -11.95 -12.10 -0.61
CA GLN A 268 -10.65 -12.65 -1.04
C GLN A 268 -10.01 -13.56 0.02
N ARG A 269 -10.13 -13.19 1.31
CA ARG A 269 -9.60 -14.00 2.42
C ARG A 269 -10.40 -15.29 2.59
N ILE A 270 -11.73 -15.21 2.51
CA ILE A 270 -12.63 -16.37 2.58
C ILE A 270 -12.38 -17.30 1.40
N GLU A 271 -12.31 -16.79 0.17
CA GLU A 271 -12.03 -17.58 -1.03
C GLU A 271 -10.69 -18.31 -0.89
N SER A 272 -9.66 -17.62 -0.39
CA SER A 272 -8.34 -18.23 -0.15
C SER A 272 -8.41 -19.33 0.92
N ALA A 273 -9.10 -19.09 2.03
CA ALA A 273 -9.29 -20.08 3.08
C ALA A 273 -10.09 -21.30 2.61
N CYS A 274 -11.16 -21.09 1.83
CA CYS A 274 -11.95 -22.17 1.25
C CYS A 274 -11.14 -22.96 0.20
N ALA A 275 -10.29 -22.29 -0.58
CA ALA A 275 -9.37 -22.94 -1.51
C ALA A 275 -8.40 -23.86 -0.77
N ASP A 276 -7.83 -23.40 0.34
CA ASP A 276 -6.93 -24.20 1.17
C ASP A 276 -7.67 -25.43 1.76
N LEU A 277 -8.90 -25.25 2.25
CA LEU A 277 -9.74 -26.34 2.78
C LEU A 277 -10.14 -27.37 1.70
N LEU A 278 -10.44 -26.91 0.48
CA LEU A 278 -10.79 -27.74 -0.67
C LEU A 278 -9.58 -28.51 -1.19
N SER A 279 -8.41 -27.86 -1.26
CA SER A 279 -7.23 -28.38 -1.93
C SER A 279 -6.70 -29.68 -1.32
N ASP A 280 -6.14 -30.53 -2.18
CA ASP A 280 -5.15 -31.54 -1.79
C ASP A 280 -3.81 -31.10 -2.38
N ASP A 281 -3.37 -31.67 -3.52
CA ASP A 281 -2.22 -31.12 -4.26
C ASP A 281 -2.58 -29.92 -5.16
N THR A 282 -3.84 -29.87 -5.59
CA THR A 282 -4.42 -28.79 -6.40
C THR A 282 -5.95 -28.77 -6.25
N TYR A 283 -6.61 -27.78 -6.84
CA TYR A 283 -8.06 -27.67 -6.86
C TYR A 283 -8.53 -27.00 -8.16
N ARG A 284 -9.82 -27.15 -8.47
CA ARG A 284 -10.50 -26.41 -9.54
C ARG A 284 -11.98 -26.24 -9.23
N ASN A 285 -12.64 -25.38 -10.00
CA ASN A 285 -14.09 -25.17 -9.92
C ASN A 285 -14.58 -24.79 -8.51
N LEU A 286 -13.74 -24.07 -7.74
CA LEU A 286 -14.15 -23.55 -6.44
C LEU A 286 -15.27 -22.54 -6.62
N SER A 287 -16.40 -22.78 -5.96
CA SER A 287 -17.49 -21.85 -5.80
C SER A 287 -17.70 -21.60 -4.32
N VAL A 288 -17.82 -20.32 -3.93
CA VAL A 288 -18.05 -19.90 -2.55
C VAL A 288 -19.27 -18.99 -2.52
N ARG A 289 -20.17 -19.24 -1.57
CA ARG A 289 -21.34 -18.41 -1.29
C ARG A 289 -21.31 -17.96 0.16
N THR A 290 -21.20 -16.65 0.37
CA THR A 290 -21.03 -16.07 1.71
C THR A 290 -22.25 -15.25 2.12
N GLN A 291 -22.71 -15.48 3.35
CA GLN A 291 -23.70 -14.66 4.05
C GLN A 291 -22.99 -13.80 5.11
N TYR A 292 -23.46 -12.56 5.29
CA TYR A 292 -22.88 -11.58 6.22
C TYR A 292 -23.92 -11.18 7.26
N ALA A 293 -23.53 -11.22 8.52
CA ALA A 293 -24.37 -10.85 9.65
C ALA A 293 -23.60 -9.96 10.64
N ASN A 294 -24.32 -9.31 11.56
CA ASN A 294 -23.76 -8.48 12.63
C ASN A 294 -22.71 -7.49 12.14
N GLN A 295 -23.08 -6.71 11.12
CA GLN A 295 -22.19 -5.73 10.50
C GLN A 295 -22.17 -4.46 11.36
N THR A 296 -21.02 -4.16 11.94
CA THR A 296 -20.80 -2.92 12.68
C THR A 296 -19.61 -2.17 12.11
N PHE A 297 -19.50 -0.88 12.44
CA PHE A 297 -18.39 -0.05 12.02
C PHE A 297 -18.03 0.99 13.09
N LYS A 298 -16.77 1.44 13.08
CA LYS A 298 -16.34 2.57 13.90
C LYS A 298 -15.39 3.49 13.14
N HIS A 299 -15.44 4.78 13.46
CA HIS A 299 -14.54 5.78 12.89
C HIS A 299 -13.29 5.89 13.76
N LEU A 300 -12.13 5.63 13.16
CA LEU A 300 -10.83 5.81 13.81
C LEU A 300 -10.01 6.88 13.08
N ILE A 301 -9.16 7.58 13.83
CA ILE A 301 -8.12 8.43 13.26
C ILE A 301 -6.74 7.96 13.70
N LEU A 302 -5.86 7.70 12.72
CA LEU A 302 -4.57 7.06 12.95
C LEU A 302 -3.41 8.00 12.59
N PRO A 303 -2.28 7.95 13.33
CA PRO A 303 -1.21 8.92 13.21
C PRO A 303 -0.28 8.59 12.05
N LEU A 304 -0.05 9.55 11.17
CA LEU A 304 0.82 9.39 10.01
C LEU A 304 1.73 10.60 9.83
N TRP A 305 3.02 10.37 9.62
CA TRP A 305 3.91 11.38 9.09
C TRP A 305 3.93 11.31 7.57
N ILE A 306 3.64 12.42 6.91
CA ILE A 306 3.70 12.57 5.46
C ILE A 306 4.84 13.53 5.12
N CYS A 307 5.70 13.11 4.20
CA CYS A 307 6.67 13.97 3.56
C CYS A 307 6.37 14.02 2.06
N ALA A 308 5.96 15.19 1.57
CA ALA A 308 5.73 15.45 0.16
C ALA A 308 6.77 16.46 -0.33
N TYR A 309 7.58 16.07 -1.32
CA TYR A 309 8.58 16.96 -1.91
C TYR A 309 8.58 16.85 -3.44
N GLN A 310 8.96 17.94 -4.10
CA GLN A 310 9.13 17.96 -5.55
C GLN A 310 10.59 17.74 -5.92
N TYR A 311 10.83 16.85 -6.87
CA TYR A 311 12.16 16.58 -7.42
C TYR A 311 12.05 16.42 -8.94
N ASN A 312 12.76 17.26 -9.70
CA ASN A 312 12.71 17.32 -11.17
C ASN A 312 11.28 17.39 -11.74
N GLY A 313 10.44 18.25 -11.16
CA GLY A 313 9.04 18.45 -11.59
C GLY A 313 8.09 17.30 -11.26
N LYS A 314 8.55 16.27 -10.52
CA LYS A 314 7.71 15.16 -10.04
C LYS A 314 7.56 15.24 -8.53
N THR A 315 6.34 14.99 -8.04
CA THR A 315 6.07 14.88 -6.61
C THR A 315 6.39 13.48 -6.13
N TYR A 316 7.19 13.39 -5.07
CA TYR A 316 7.47 12.17 -4.34
C TYR A 316 6.83 12.28 -2.96
N GLN A 317 6.31 11.16 -2.49
CA GLN A 317 5.66 11.05 -1.21
C GLN A 317 6.24 9.89 -0.43
N PHE A 318 6.30 10.11 0.86
CA PHE A 318 6.83 9.19 1.82
C PHE A 318 6.00 9.23 3.09
N LEU A 319 5.77 8.06 3.66
CA LEU A 319 4.89 7.84 4.78
C LEU A 319 5.68 7.18 5.91
N ILE A 320 5.42 7.62 7.14
CA ILE A 320 5.92 6.96 8.35
C ILE A 320 4.74 6.78 9.29
N ASN A 321 4.52 5.56 9.75
CA ASN A 321 3.55 5.25 10.78
C ASN A 321 3.92 6.01 12.07
N GLY A 322 3.01 6.87 12.55
CA GLY A 322 3.23 7.71 13.73
C GLY A 322 3.21 6.96 15.06
N GLN A 323 2.89 5.67 15.05
CA GLN A 323 2.89 4.76 16.21
C GLN A 323 4.08 3.81 16.16
N THR A 324 4.30 3.11 15.04
CA THR A 324 5.32 2.04 14.93
C THR A 324 6.64 2.50 14.32
N GLY A 325 6.65 3.65 13.63
CA GLY A 325 7.80 4.09 12.84
C GLY A 325 8.02 3.31 11.54
N SER A 326 7.11 2.40 11.17
CA SER A 326 7.13 1.70 9.88
C SER A 326 7.09 2.70 8.73
N ILE A 327 7.83 2.43 7.66
CA ILE A 327 8.31 3.47 6.76
C ILE A 327 8.33 3.01 5.30
N ASP A 328 7.60 3.72 4.44
CA ASP A 328 7.52 3.39 3.01
C ASP A 328 7.28 4.62 2.15
N GLY A 329 7.66 4.54 0.87
CA GLY A 329 7.34 5.57 -0.09
C GLY A 329 8.14 5.51 -1.38
N LYS A 330 7.86 6.45 -2.26
CA LYS A 330 8.51 6.55 -3.56
C LYS A 330 9.70 7.50 -3.49
N ARG A 331 10.79 7.10 -4.14
CA ARG A 331 12.01 7.92 -4.25
C ARG A 331 12.47 8.02 -5.71
N PRO A 332 13.08 9.15 -6.11
CA PRO A 332 13.67 9.27 -7.44
C PRO A 332 14.81 8.26 -7.62
N VAL A 333 14.94 7.76 -8.83
CA VAL A 333 16.04 6.88 -9.25
C VAL A 333 17.07 7.72 -10.01
N SER A 334 18.34 7.58 -9.66
CA SER A 334 19.44 8.27 -10.33
C SER A 334 19.74 7.59 -11.66
N PHE A 335 19.48 8.31 -12.75
CA PHE A 335 19.77 7.86 -14.11
C PHE A 335 21.23 7.42 -14.29
N TRP A 336 22.18 8.21 -13.77
CA TRP A 336 23.61 7.91 -13.86
C TRP A 336 24.01 6.63 -13.12
N LYS A 337 23.41 6.36 -11.96
CA LYS A 337 23.68 5.11 -11.22
C LYS A 337 23.15 3.90 -11.96
N VAL A 338 21.96 4.01 -12.56
CA VAL A 338 21.40 2.93 -13.40
C VAL A 338 22.24 2.72 -14.64
N LEU A 339 22.63 3.78 -15.35
CA LEU A 339 23.46 3.71 -16.55
C LEU A 339 24.81 3.03 -16.25
N LEU A 340 25.50 3.45 -15.18
CA LEU A 340 26.77 2.86 -14.78
C LEU A 340 26.62 1.38 -14.41
N ALA A 341 25.55 1.00 -13.72
CA ALA A 341 25.28 -0.40 -13.39
C ALA A 341 25.04 -1.26 -14.64
N VAL A 342 24.29 -0.73 -15.62
CA VAL A 342 24.06 -1.41 -16.91
C VAL A 342 25.37 -1.55 -17.70
N LEU A 343 26.19 -0.50 -17.77
CA LEU A 343 27.48 -0.55 -18.45
C LEU A 343 28.44 -1.55 -17.78
N ALA A 344 28.49 -1.57 -16.45
CA ALA A 344 29.28 -2.53 -15.69
C ALA A 344 28.82 -3.98 -15.95
N PHE A 345 27.50 -4.21 -16.01
CA PHE A 345 26.94 -5.52 -16.35
C PHE A 345 27.29 -5.95 -17.78
N LEU A 346 27.18 -5.06 -18.76
CA LEU A 346 27.56 -5.36 -20.15
C LEU A 346 29.06 -5.67 -20.27
N MET A 347 29.90 -4.93 -19.55
CA MET A 347 31.34 -5.18 -19.47
C MET A 347 31.62 -6.57 -18.86
N LEU A 348 30.95 -6.92 -17.77
CA LEU A 348 31.07 -8.24 -17.12
C LEU A 348 30.71 -9.37 -18.08
N VAL A 349 29.57 -9.25 -18.79
CA VAL A 349 29.13 -10.24 -19.78
C VAL A 349 30.17 -10.36 -20.91
N PHE A 350 30.68 -9.24 -21.42
CA PHE A 350 31.72 -9.24 -22.45
C PHE A 350 32.99 -9.98 -22.00
N VAL A 351 33.44 -9.74 -20.77
CA VAL A 351 34.60 -10.45 -20.18
C VAL A 351 34.32 -11.96 -20.03
N LEU A 352 33.14 -12.35 -19.55
CA LEU A 352 32.77 -13.76 -19.39
C LEU A 352 32.69 -14.51 -20.74
N VAL A 353 32.15 -13.86 -21.77
CA VAL A 353 32.08 -14.42 -23.14
C VAL A 353 33.49 -14.58 -23.73
N THR A 354 34.37 -13.59 -23.58
CA THR A 354 35.75 -13.67 -24.11
C THR A 354 36.59 -14.74 -23.40
N ILE A 355 36.43 -14.91 -22.08
CA ILE A 355 37.08 -15.99 -21.32
C ILE A 355 36.53 -17.36 -21.74
N SER A 356 35.22 -17.50 -21.90
CA SER A 356 34.59 -18.75 -22.36
C SER A 356 34.98 -19.10 -23.80
N GLY A 357 35.14 -18.09 -24.66
CA GLY A 357 35.63 -18.24 -26.03
C GLY A 357 37.09 -18.68 -26.11
N LYS A 358 37.94 -18.26 -25.15
CA LYS A 358 39.34 -18.73 -25.06
C LYS A 358 39.45 -20.20 -24.67
N LYS A 359 38.57 -20.72 -23.79
CA LYS A 359 38.58 -22.15 -23.41
C LYS A 359 38.23 -23.10 -24.56
N LYS A 360 37.38 -22.70 -25.51
CA LYS A 360 37.02 -23.53 -26.68
C LYS A 360 38.10 -23.60 -27.77
N ARG A 361 39.09 -22.69 -27.78
CA ARG A 361 40.14 -22.66 -28.81
C ARG A 361 41.40 -23.50 -28.48
N SER A 362 41.49 -24.12 -27.31
CA SER A 362 42.67 -24.89 -26.89
C SER A 362 42.69 -26.37 -27.32
N ASN A 363 41.63 -26.88 -27.96
CA ASN A 363 41.50 -28.32 -28.26
C ASN A 363 41.60 -28.70 -29.76
N TYR A 364 42.25 -27.89 -30.58
CA TYR A 364 42.60 -28.29 -31.96
C TYR A 364 44.11 -28.17 -32.18
N GLY A 365 44.84 -29.18 -31.70
CA GLY A 365 46.22 -29.47 -32.09
C GLY A 365 46.23 -30.67 -33.04
N MET A 366 46.67 -30.42 -34.27
CA MET A 366 46.84 -31.37 -35.37
C MET A 366 47.73 -32.58 -35.02
N THR A 367 47.29 -33.77 -35.40
CA THR A 367 48.16 -34.80 -36.00
C THR A 367 47.50 -35.32 -37.28
N VAL A 368 48.24 -35.21 -38.38
CA VAL A 368 47.91 -35.74 -39.71
C VAL A 368 48.38 -37.19 -39.76
N PRO A 369 47.64 -38.10 -40.40
CA PRO A 369 48.30 -38.92 -41.41
C PRO A 369 47.50 -39.01 -42.72
N THR A 370 48.28 -39.03 -43.80
CA THR A 370 47.95 -39.35 -45.18
C THR A 370 47.44 -40.78 -45.36
N MET A 371 46.38 -41.00 -46.15
CA MET A 371 46.41 -41.76 -47.41
C MET A 371 45.02 -41.92 -48.06
N GLU A 372 45.02 -41.66 -49.37
CA GLU A 372 44.25 -42.27 -50.47
C GLU A 372 42.74 -41.99 -50.67
N THR A 373 42.47 -41.38 -51.83
CA THR A 373 41.23 -41.24 -52.61
C THR A 373 40.87 -42.57 -53.30
N PRO A 374 39.61 -42.87 -53.73
CA PRO A 374 38.85 -41.99 -54.64
C PRO A 374 37.30 -41.90 -54.50
N VAL A 375 36.83 -40.70 -54.87
CA VAL A 375 35.71 -40.35 -55.78
C VAL A 375 34.32 -40.95 -55.49
N VAL A 376 33.31 -40.08 -55.28
CA VAL A 376 32.22 -39.79 -56.24
C VAL A 376 31.49 -38.50 -55.79
N VAL A 377 31.34 -37.59 -56.75
CA VAL A 377 30.63 -36.31 -56.69
C VAL A 377 29.11 -36.54 -56.74
N LYS A 378 28.33 -35.82 -55.93
CA LYS A 378 27.11 -35.13 -56.41
C LYS A 378 26.61 -34.07 -55.42
N SER A 379 26.38 -32.90 -56.00
CA SER A 379 25.76 -31.69 -55.47
C SER A 379 24.35 -31.93 -54.94
N THR A 380 23.88 -31.07 -54.02
CA THR A 380 22.63 -30.28 -54.18
C THR A 380 22.50 -29.28 -53.03
N VAL A 381 22.23 -28.03 -53.42
CA VAL A 381 21.90 -26.86 -52.60
C VAL A 381 20.45 -26.99 -52.10
N SER A 382 20.15 -26.67 -50.84
CA SER A 382 18.89 -26.00 -50.53
C SER A 382 18.94 -25.24 -49.20
N SER A 383 18.62 -23.96 -49.32
CA SER A 383 18.31 -22.99 -48.28
C SER A 383 16.99 -23.33 -47.58
N LEU A 384 16.91 -23.08 -46.27
CA LEU A 384 15.62 -22.90 -45.59
C LEU A 384 15.71 -21.75 -44.58
N LYS A 385 15.00 -20.68 -44.95
CA LYS A 385 14.58 -19.56 -44.11
C LYS A 385 13.61 -20.08 -43.02
N PHE A 386 13.58 -19.42 -41.86
CA PHE A 386 12.36 -19.30 -41.09
C PHE A 386 12.20 -17.89 -40.53
N ASP A 387 11.00 -17.37 -40.76
CA ASP A 387 10.49 -16.04 -40.49
C ASP A 387 10.24 -15.78 -38.99
N VAL A 388 10.47 -14.53 -38.57
CA VAL A 388 9.92 -13.96 -37.33
C VAL A 388 8.88 -12.92 -37.74
N VAL A 389 7.60 -13.24 -37.53
CA VAL A 389 6.50 -12.30 -37.71
C VAL A 389 6.34 -11.45 -36.45
N SER A 390 6.51 -10.14 -36.65
CA SER A 390 6.11 -9.06 -35.78
C SER A 390 4.60 -8.78 -35.87
N GLY A 391 3.98 -8.30 -34.79
CA GLY A 391 2.68 -7.63 -34.95
C GLY A 391 2.00 -7.16 -33.67
N MET A 392 2.41 -6.01 -33.11
CA MET A 392 1.54 -5.15 -32.30
C MET A 392 1.94 -3.70 -32.46
N LYS A 393 1.12 -2.90 -33.17
CA LYS A 393 0.87 -1.46 -32.91
C LYS A 393 -0.08 -0.85 -33.95
N LYS A 394 -1.27 -0.41 -33.51
CA LYS A 394 -1.72 0.99 -33.43
C LYS A 394 -3.25 1.09 -33.47
N TRP A 395 -3.79 1.85 -32.52
CA TRP A 395 -5.14 2.40 -32.50
C TRP A 395 -5.01 3.92 -32.35
N VAL A 396 -5.42 4.64 -33.38
CA VAL A 396 -5.87 6.06 -33.49
C VAL A 396 -6.56 6.05 -34.87
N GLY A 397 -7.79 6.47 -35.12
CA GLY A 397 -8.67 7.53 -34.62
C GLY A 397 -9.41 8.07 -35.86
N GLU A 398 -10.49 8.83 -35.68
CA GLU A 398 -11.43 9.37 -36.71
C GLU A 398 -12.50 8.37 -37.18
N GLY A 399 -13.80 8.66 -37.20
CA GLY A 399 -14.51 9.93 -37.21
C GLY A 399 -15.48 9.93 -38.39
N SER A 400 -16.72 10.38 -38.16
CA SER A 400 -17.78 10.74 -39.11
C SER A 400 -18.86 9.69 -39.50
N THR A 401 -20.06 9.94 -38.95
CA THR A 401 -21.39 10.12 -39.60
C THR A 401 -21.95 9.06 -40.58
N VAL A 402 -23.18 8.59 -40.32
CA VAL A 402 -24.45 8.94 -41.02
C VAL A 402 -25.50 7.83 -40.78
N GLY A 403 -26.71 8.23 -40.36
CA GLY A 403 -27.98 7.68 -40.87
C GLY A 403 -28.63 6.51 -40.10
N GLY A 404 -29.81 6.77 -39.54
CA GLY A 404 -30.74 5.77 -39.00
C GLY A 404 -31.55 6.30 -37.84
#